data_AF-A0A7X7UTR8-F1
#
_entry.id   AF-A0A7X7UTR8-F1
#
_cell.length_a   1.000
_cell.length_b   1.000
_cell.length_c   1.000
_cell.angle_alpha   90.00
_cell.angle_beta   90.00
_cell.angle_gamma   90.00
#
_symmetry.space_group_name_H-M   'P 1'
#
loop_
_entity.id
_entity.type
_entity.pdbx_description
1 polymer ?
#
loop_
_entity_poly.entity_id
_entity_poly.type
_entity_poly.pdbx_seq_one_letter_code
_entity_poly.pdbx_strand_id
1 'polypeptide(L)'
;SGDNNTIIGGEAGFNASGDRNVFLGYQAGYNENGSDKLYIANSDTDKPLIYGDFASGSKHIIIDGNLSDNPSELKFFVNGSAGGTGAWNAASDGRLKTNVRPLEGALNKVLQLNGVTFNWKDENNHRPGENIGFIAQDLQKVLPQIVSGGGTDNQGNELYYSVEYATLTPVLVEAIKEQQKVIESQNEKIEMLEKMNTEILKRLEKLELK
;
A
#
# COMPACT_ATOMS: atom_id res chain seq x y z
N SER A 1 -34.33 21.69 4.96
CA SER A 1 -34.12 21.16 6.32
C SER A 1 -34.12 19.66 6.20
N GLY A 2 -32.98 19.02 6.48
CA GLY A 2 -32.93 17.58 6.72
C GLY A 2 -33.11 17.26 8.20
N ASP A 3 -33.41 16.00 8.51
CA ASP A 3 -33.70 15.51 9.83
C ASP A 3 -32.49 14.83 10.49
N ASN A 4 -32.45 14.83 11.83
CA ASN A 4 -31.44 14.14 12.64
C ASN A 4 -29.99 14.62 12.42
N ASN A 5 -29.80 15.90 12.04
CA ASN A 5 -28.49 16.51 11.92
C ASN A 5 -27.95 16.97 13.30
N THR A 6 -26.65 16.80 13.53
CA THR A 6 -25.92 17.43 14.65
C THR A 6 -25.12 18.61 14.13
N ILE A 7 -25.48 19.83 14.54
CA ILE A 7 -24.90 21.07 14.01
C ILE A 7 -24.31 21.88 15.16
N ILE A 8 -23.01 22.14 15.12
CA ILE A 8 -22.28 22.93 16.12
C ILE A 8 -21.37 23.93 15.41
N GLY A 9 -21.75 25.21 15.39
CA GLY A 9 -20.96 26.29 14.77
C GLY A 9 -21.84 27.38 14.16
N GLY A 10 -21.31 28.58 14.01
CA GLY A 10 -22.01 29.66 13.30
C GLY A 10 -22.17 29.30 11.83
N GLU A 11 -23.39 29.41 11.29
CA GLU A 11 -23.73 29.08 9.90
C GLU A 11 -23.43 27.63 9.45
N ALA A 12 -23.08 26.73 10.36
CA ALA A 12 -22.89 25.31 10.03
C ALA A 12 -24.20 24.72 9.49
N GLY A 13 -24.13 24.00 8.37
CA GLY A 13 -25.30 23.39 7.71
C GLY A 13 -26.41 24.36 7.31
N PHE A 14 -26.14 25.67 7.17
CA PHE A 14 -27.19 26.68 6.96
C PHE A 14 -28.03 26.44 5.69
N ASN A 15 -27.39 26.06 4.58
CA ASN A 15 -28.03 25.67 3.32
C ASN A 15 -28.11 24.14 3.13
N ALA A 16 -27.77 23.35 4.15
CA ALA A 16 -27.76 21.90 4.03
C ALA A 16 -29.18 21.33 3.98
N SER A 17 -29.37 20.27 3.18
CA SER A 17 -30.69 19.64 2.98
C SER A 17 -30.75 18.15 3.31
N GLY A 18 -29.60 17.49 3.50
CA GLY A 18 -29.56 16.06 3.83
C GLY A 18 -29.76 15.74 5.32
N ASP A 19 -30.01 14.46 5.59
CA ASP A 19 -30.31 13.93 6.91
C ASP A 19 -29.09 13.29 7.57
N ARG A 20 -29.13 13.14 8.91
CA ARG A 20 -28.14 12.36 9.69
C ARG A 20 -26.69 12.84 9.53
N ASN A 21 -26.51 14.12 9.25
CA ASN A 21 -25.20 14.76 9.10
C ASN A 21 -24.65 15.23 10.46
N VAL A 22 -23.33 15.38 10.52
CA VAL A 22 -22.60 15.97 11.64
C VAL A 22 -21.73 17.11 11.12
N PHE A 23 -22.05 18.35 11.51
CA PHE A 23 -21.32 19.55 11.11
C PHE A 23 -20.74 20.26 12.32
N LEU A 24 -19.41 20.45 12.33
CA LEU A 24 -18.67 21.05 13.44
C LEU A 24 -17.72 22.15 12.96
N GLY A 25 -18.02 23.40 13.35
CA GLY A 25 -17.23 24.62 13.12
C GLY A 25 -17.94 25.66 12.24
N TYR A 26 -17.33 26.85 12.06
CA TYR A 26 -17.95 27.95 11.31
C TYR A 26 -18.18 27.55 9.85
N GLN A 27 -19.42 27.66 9.35
CA GLN A 27 -19.82 27.27 7.99
C GLN A 27 -19.50 25.81 7.59
N ALA A 28 -19.27 24.91 8.56
CA ALA A 28 -19.06 23.50 8.26
C ALA A 28 -20.30 22.90 7.56
N GLY A 29 -20.09 22.22 6.43
CA GLY A 29 -21.19 21.60 5.66
C GLY A 29 -22.24 22.60 5.16
N TYR A 30 -21.89 23.89 5.00
CA TYR A 30 -22.85 24.96 4.70
C TYR A 30 -23.78 24.61 3.53
N ASN A 31 -23.26 24.06 2.43
CA ASN A 31 -24.02 23.64 1.24
C ASN A 31 -24.18 22.11 1.07
N GLU A 32 -23.95 21.30 2.12
CA GLU A 32 -24.02 19.83 1.98
C GLU A 32 -25.47 19.33 1.86
N ASN A 33 -25.77 18.67 0.75
CA ASN A 33 -27.11 18.16 0.43
C ASN A 33 -27.22 16.65 0.58
N GLY A 34 -26.09 15.95 0.66
CA GLY A 34 -26.01 14.53 0.98
C GLY A 34 -26.39 14.24 2.43
N SER A 35 -26.81 12.99 2.66
CA SER A 35 -27.05 12.47 4.01
C SER A 35 -25.84 11.71 4.52
N ASP A 36 -25.81 11.48 5.83
CA ASP A 36 -24.82 10.64 6.50
C ASP A 36 -23.38 11.17 6.36
N LYS A 37 -23.18 12.49 6.32
CA LYS A 37 -21.87 13.14 6.17
C LYS A 37 -21.33 13.72 7.48
N LEU A 38 -20.02 13.73 7.62
CA LEU A 38 -19.29 14.43 8.67
C LEU A 38 -18.44 15.54 8.04
N TYR A 39 -18.59 16.77 8.54
CA TYR A 39 -17.71 17.89 8.23
C TYR A 39 -17.18 18.49 9.54
N ILE A 40 -15.85 18.51 9.67
CA ILE A 40 -15.15 19.34 10.66
C ILE A 40 -14.35 20.38 9.87
N ALA A 41 -14.81 21.64 9.90
CA ALA A 41 -14.27 22.74 9.10
C ALA A 41 -14.58 24.09 9.76
N ASN A 42 -13.85 25.14 9.37
CA ASN A 42 -14.12 26.52 9.79
C ASN A 42 -14.36 27.45 8.58
N SER A 43 -14.89 26.91 7.49
CA SER A 43 -15.30 27.63 6.28
C SER A 43 -16.31 26.80 5.48
N ASP A 44 -17.03 27.45 4.56
CA ASP A 44 -17.73 26.76 3.48
C ASP A 44 -16.70 26.18 2.51
N THR A 45 -16.50 24.86 2.55
CA THR A 45 -15.51 24.14 1.75
C THR A 45 -16.04 22.74 1.42
N ASP A 46 -15.70 22.26 0.23
CA ASP A 46 -15.89 20.87 -0.15
C ASP A 46 -14.75 19.98 0.38
N LYS A 47 -13.62 20.55 0.81
CA LYS A 47 -12.45 19.87 1.38
C LYS A 47 -12.26 20.27 2.86
N PRO A 48 -13.04 19.71 3.79
CA PRO A 48 -12.91 20.02 5.20
C PRO A 48 -11.63 19.42 5.79
N LEU A 49 -11.27 19.86 7.00
CA LEU A 49 -10.14 19.27 7.75
C LEU A 49 -10.39 17.77 7.99
N ILE A 50 -11.62 17.41 8.34
CA ILE A 50 -12.09 16.03 8.42
C ILE A 50 -13.40 15.93 7.68
N TYR A 51 -13.41 15.11 6.63
CA TYR A 51 -14.61 14.62 5.98
C TYR A 51 -14.88 13.19 6.46
N GLY A 52 -16.16 12.83 6.59
CA GLY A 52 -16.55 11.45 6.78
C GLY A 52 -17.84 11.10 6.07
N ASP A 53 -17.98 9.83 5.76
CA ASP A 53 -19.19 9.23 5.20
C ASP A 53 -19.62 8.08 6.10
N PHE A 54 -20.82 8.16 6.66
CA PHE A 54 -21.41 7.14 7.52
C PHE A 54 -22.25 6.12 6.74
N ALA A 55 -22.47 6.33 5.43
CA ALA A 55 -23.28 5.46 4.59
C ALA A 55 -22.81 3.99 4.70
N SER A 56 -23.78 3.08 4.83
CA SER A 56 -23.49 1.65 4.99
C SER A 56 -22.79 1.11 3.75
N GLY A 57 -21.62 0.47 3.93
CA GLY A 57 -20.82 -0.07 2.84
C GLY A 57 -19.68 0.84 2.38
N SER A 58 -19.78 2.15 2.64
CA SER A 58 -18.82 3.18 2.22
C SER A 58 -18.41 4.04 3.41
N LYS A 59 -18.04 3.39 4.53
CA LYS A 59 -17.60 4.14 5.72
C LYS A 59 -16.19 4.66 5.50
N HIS A 60 -16.04 5.98 5.42
CA HIS A 60 -14.77 6.65 5.19
C HIS A 60 -14.50 7.74 6.22
N ILE A 61 -13.23 7.90 6.59
CA ILE A 61 -12.68 9.10 7.21
C ILE A 61 -11.57 9.60 6.30
N ILE A 62 -11.66 10.86 5.91
CA ILE A 62 -10.76 11.52 4.98
C ILE A 62 -10.23 12.77 5.68
N ILE A 63 -8.91 12.86 5.81
CA ILE A 63 -8.24 14.03 6.39
C ILE A 63 -7.78 14.93 5.24
N ASP A 64 -8.10 16.23 5.36
CA ASP A 64 -7.72 17.29 4.41
C ASP A 64 -8.23 17.08 2.97
N GLY A 65 -9.50 16.73 2.83
CA GLY A 65 -10.10 16.41 1.53
C GLY A 65 -11.50 15.82 1.63
N ASN A 66 -11.99 15.27 0.52
CA ASN A 66 -13.28 14.61 0.42
C ASN A 66 -13.23 13.31 -0.42
N LEU A 67 -14.39 12.74 -0.77
CA LEU A 67 -14.47 11.49 -1.56
C LEU A 67 -13.71 11.57 -2.89
N SER A 68 -13.69 12.72 -3.57
CA SER A 68 -12.98 12.88 -4.85
C SER A 68 -11.46 12.79 -4.70
N ASP A 69 -10.93 13.09 -3.52
CA ASP A 69 -9.51 12.96 -3.20
C ASP A 69 -9.13 11.52 -2.81
N ASN A 70 -10.10 10.63 -2.55
CA ASN A 70 -9.91 9.23 -2.17
C ASN A 70 -10.43 8.25 -3.25
N PRO A 71 -9.86 8.27 -4.47
CA PRO A 71 -10.36 7.47 -5.58
C PRO A 71 -10.23 5.96 -5.34
N SER A 72 -9.34 5.51 -4.44
CA SER A 72 -9.20 4.09 -4.10
C SER A 72 -10.16 3.62 -2.99
N GLU A 73 -11.11 4.46 -2.58
CA GLU A 73 -12.13 4.16 -1.55
C GLU A 73 -11.54 3.63 -0.22
N LEU A 74 -10.37 4.13 0.19
CA LEU A 74 -9.77 3.71 1.45
C LEU A 74 -10.65 4.15 2.63
N LYS A 75 -10.83 3.27 3.62
CA LYS A 75 -11.65 3.60 4.81
C LYS A 75 -11.04 4.71 5.65
N PHE A 76 -9.72 4.80 5.67
CA PHE A 76 -8.96 5.88 6.28
C PHE A 76 -8.00 6.43 5.23
N PHE A 77 -8.21 7.68 4.85
CA PHE A 77 -7.41 8.37 3.84
C PHE A 77 -6.88 9.68 4.39
N VAL A 78 -5.63 9.99 4.07
CA VAL A 78 -4.99 11.27 4.40
C VAL A 78 -4.52 11.87 3.09
N ASN A 79 -5.04 13.03 2.72
CA ASN A 79 -4.60 13.76 1.55
C ASN A 79 -3.27 14.47 1.87
N GLY A 80 -2.18 13.71 1.84
CA GLY A 80 -0.84 14.21 2.16
C GLY A 80 -0.03 13.24 3.01
N SER A 81 0.75 13.78 3.94
CA SER A 81 1.63 12.97 4.78
C SER A 81 0.91 12.43 6.02
N ALA A 82 1.07 11.13 6.28
CA ALA A 82 0.60 10.48 7.51
C ALA A 82 1.79 9.88 8.28
N GLY A 83 1.71 9.91 9.61
CA GLY A 83 2.77 9.39 10.47
C GLY A 83 2.27 9.11 11.89
N GLY A 84 3.13 8.50 12.69
CA GLY A 84 2.89 8.24 14.10
C GLY A 84 4.21 8.16 14.86
N THR A 85 4.16 8.29 16.18
CA THR A 85 5.34 8.11 17.05
C THR A 85 5.70 6.63 17.25
N GLY A 86 4.88 5.71 16.74
CA GLY A 86 5.07 4.27 16.82
C GLY A 86 4.74 3.56 15.51
N ALA A 87 4.97 2.25 15.49
CA ALA A 87 4.74 1.42 14.31
C ALA A 87 3.24 1.28 13.98
N TRP A 88 2.95 1.19 12.69
CA TRP A 88 1.63 0.79 12.20
C TRP A 88 1.52 -0.73 12.37
N ASN A 89 0.69 -1.16 13.32
CA ASN A 89 0.55 -2.57 13.67
C ASN A 89 -0.51 -3.23 12.79
N ALA A 90 -0.13 -4.31 12.12
CA ALA A 90 -1.05 -5.21 11.43
C ALA A 90 -1.24 -6.49 12.26
N ALA A 91 -2.47 -6.98 12.36
CA ALA A 91 -2.76 -8.22 13.07
C ALA A 91 -2.08 -9.40 12.37
N SER A 92 -1.22 -10.14 13.08
CA SER A 92 -0.43 -11.25 12.51
C SER A 92 -0.45 -12.51 13.37
N ASP A 93 -1.27 -12.55 14.41
CA ASP A 93 -1.43 -13.69 15.32
C ASP A 93 -1.86 -14.96 14.56
N GLY A 94 -1.24 -16.09 14.87
CA GLY A 94 -1.54 -17.38 14.22
C GLY A 94 -2.98 -17.84 14.40
N ARG A 95 -3.66 -17.43 15.48
CA ARG A 95 -5.08 -17.75 15.76
C ARG A 95 -6.05 -17.04 14.81
N LEU A 96 -5.60 -15.96 14.18
CA LEU A 96 -6.37 -15.21 13.19
C LEU A 96 -6.15 -15.73 11.76
N LYS A 97 -5.34 -16.79 11.59
CA LYS A 97 -4.94 -17.33 10.29
C LYS A 97 -5.42 -18.77 10.15
N THR A 98 -5.84 -19.10 8.93
CA THR A 98 -6.18 -20.46 8.50
C THR A 98 -5.47 -20.74 7.18
N ASN A 99 -5.35 -22.01 6.78
CA ASN A 99 -4.68 -22.43 5.54
C ASN A 99 -3.25 -21.89 5.39
N VAL A 100 -2.49 -21.81 6.49
CA VAL A 100 -1.11 -21.34 6.49
C VAL A 100 -0.21 -22.33 5.74
N ARG A 101 0.50 -21.84 4.73
CA ARG A 101 1.44 -22.60 3.90
C ARG A 101 2.76 -21.83 3.75
N PRO A 102 3.90 -22.52 3.55
CA PRO A 102 5.15 -21.86 3.19
C PRO A 102 4.98 -21.00 1.93
N LEU A 103 5.72 -19.89 1.87
CA LEU A 103 5.83 -19.11 0.65
C LEU A 103 6.94 -19.70 -0.21
N GLU A 104 6.56 -20.29 -1.34
CA GLU A 104 7.48 -20.94 -2.27
C GLU A 104 7.73 -20.10 -3.52
N GLY A 105 8.93 -20.27 -4.09
CA GLY A 105 9.37 -19.60 -5.31
C GLY A 105 9.51 -18.09 -5.12
N ALA A 106 9.84 -17.67 -3.89
CA ALA A 106 9.93 -16.27 -3.53
C ALA A 106 11.06 -15.57 -4.30
N LEU A 107 12.22 -16.22 -4.47
CA LEU A 107 13.33 -15.68 -5.25
C LEU A 107 12.92 -15.46 -6.70
N ASN A 108 12.28 -16.45 -7.33
CA ASN A 108 11.82 -16.34 -8.72
C ASN A 108 10.79 -15.21 -8.90
N LYS A 109 9.93 -14.97 -7.91
CA LYS A 109 8.98 -13.84 -7.93
C LYS A 109 9.71 -12.52 -7.81
N VAL A 110 10.63 -12.38 -6.85
CA VAL A 110 11.44 -11.16 -6.65
C VAL A 110 12.27 -10.83 -7.90
N LEU A 111 12.86 -11.83 -8.55
CA LEU A 111 13.62 -11.65 -9.79
C LEU A 111 12.78 -11.16 -10.98
N GLN A 112 11.46 -11.27 -10.93
CA GLN A 112 10.55 -10.72 -11.95
C GLN A 112 10.11 -9.28 -11.63
N LEU A 113 10.42 -8.76 -10.44
CA LEU A 113 10.02 -7.42 -10.05
C LEU A 113 11.02 -6.39 -10.58
N ASN A 114 10.49 -5.27 -11.09
CA ASN A 114 11.30 -4.17 -11.59
C ASN A 114 11.08 -2.95 -10.70
N GLY A 115 12.10 -2.57 -9.92
CA GLY A 115 12.15 -1.26 -9.29
C GLY A 115 12.33 -0.17 -10.36
N VAL A 116 11.56 0.91 -10.26
CA VAL A 116 11.59 2.03 -11.20
C VAL A 116 11.83 3.34 -10.47
N THR A 117 12.48 4.29 -11.13
CA THR A 117 12.37 5.70 -10.78
C THR A 117 11.27 6.35 -11.62
N PHE A 118 10.58 7.34 -11.06
CA PHE A 118 9.49 8.02 -11.76
C PHE A 118 9.25 9.42 -11.18
N ASN A 119 8.63 10.28 -11.98
CA ASN A 119 8.07 11.55 -11.52
C ASN A 119 6.54 11.45 -11.56
N TRP A 120 5.87 12.08 -10.61
CA TRP A 120 4.42 12.18 -10.64
C TRP A 120 3.98 13.11 -11.77
N LYS A 121 2.87 12.79 -12.44
CA LYS A 121 2.25 13.69 -13.42
C LYS A 121 1.70 14.96 -12.77
N ASP A 122 1.23 14.83 -11.53
CA ASP A 122 0.74 15.92 -10.70
C ASP A 122 1.61 16.05 -9.45
N GLU A 123 2.64 16.89 -9.54
CA GLU A 123 3.56 17.19 -8.45
C GLU A 123 3.02 18.21 -7.44
N ASN A 124 1.81 18.77 -7.66
CA ASN A 124 1.19 19.65 -6.67
C ASN A 124 0.52 18.83 -5.56
N ASN A 125 -0.06 17.69 -5.93
CA ASN A 125 -0.74 16.77 -4.99
C ASN A 125 0.10 15.55 -4.61
N HIS A 126 1.28 15.38 -5.21
CA HIS A 126 2.21 14.29 -4.89
C HIS A 126 3.61 14.82 -4.61
N ARG A 127 4.46 13.99 -4.00
CA ARG A 127 5.85 14.36 -3.72
C ARG A 127 6.58 14.74 -5.03
N PRO A 128 7.06 15.99 -5.17
CA PRO A 128 7.70 16.44 -6.40
C PRO A 128 9.06 15.77 -6.63
N GLY A 129 9.52 15.74 -7.88
CA GLY A 129 10.83 15.25 -8.28
C GLY A 129 10.89 13.73 -8.48
N GLU A 130 12.12 13.21 -8.54
CA GLU A 130 12.36 11.79 -8.77
C GLU A 130 12.03 10.96 -7.53
N ASN A 131 11.10 10.03 -7.71
CA ASN A 131 10.65 9.07 -6.71
C ASN A 131 11.07 7.66 -7.12
N ILE A 132 11.10 6.72 -6.15
CA ILE A 132 11.42 5.30 -6.36
C ILE A 132 10.21 4.47 -5.97
N GLY A 133 9.89 3.44 -6.76
CA GLY A 133 8.82 2.51 -6.43
C GLY A 133 8.68 1.38 -7.45
N PHE A 134 7.45 0.91 -7.61
CA PHE A 134 7.07 -0.12 -8.59
C PHE A 134 5.89 0.36 -9.42
N ILE A 135 5.77 -0.19 -10.64
CA ILE A 135 4.51 -0.12 -11.40
C ILE A 135 3.57 -1.18 -10.84
N ALA A 136 2.44 -0.74 -10.28
CA ALA A 136 1.49 -1.61 -9.59
C ALA A 136 0.91 -2.71 -10.49
N GLN A 137 0.67 -2.42 -11.77
CA GLN A 137 0.16 -3.37 -12.76
C GLN A 137 1.17 -4.48 -13.06
N ASP A 138 2.47 -4.20 -12.97
CA ASP A 138 3.50 -5.22 -13.15
C ASP A 138 3.62 -6.09 -11.88
N LEU A 139 3.53 -5.47 -10.70
CA LEU A 139 3.41 -6.22 -9.45
C LEU A 139 2.19 -7.14 -9.45
N GLN A 140 1.05 -6.68 -9.95
CA GLN A 140 -0.19 -7.47 -9.94
C GLN A 140 -0.05 -8.80 -10.70
N LYS A 141 0.77 -8.83 -11.77
CA LYS A 141 1.02 -10.05 -12.55
C LYS A 141 1.81 -11.11 -11.77
N VAL A 142 2.63 -10.68 -10.80
CA VAL A 142 3.57 -11.56 -10.08
C VAL A 142 3.14 -11.82 -8.63
N LEU A 143 2.64 -10.79 -7.95
CA LEU A 143 2.20 -10.78 -6.55
C LEU A 143 0.84 -10.06 -6.45
N PRO A 144 -0.25 -10.59 -7.04
CA PRO A 144 -1.57 -9.93 -7.02
C PRO A 144 -2.07 -9.66 -5.59
N GLN A 145 -1.66 -10.46 -4.61
CA GLN A 145 -2.10 -10.34 -3.21
C GLN A 145 -1.61 -9.07 -2.48
N ILE A 146 -0.67 -8.32 -3.06
CA ILE A 146 -0.14 -7.08 -2.45
C ILE A 146 -0.62 -5.83 -3.18
N VAL A 147 -1.45 -5.99 -4.21
CA VAL A 147 -1.98 -4.92 -5.05
C VAL A 147 -3.49 -4.83 -4.83
N SER A 148 -3.95 -3.63 -4.50
CA SER A 148 -5.36 -3.31 -4.28
C SER A 148 -5.81 -2.26 -5.30
N GLY A 149 -7.12 -2.05 -5.43
CA GLY A 149 -7.70 -1.18 -6.46
C GLY A 149 -7.70 -1.82 -7.84
N GLY A 150 -7.72 -0.99 -8.88
CA GLY A 150 -7.96 -1.44 -10.25
C GLY A 150 -9.44 -1.74 -10.52
N GLY A 151 -9.77 -1.94 -11.80
CA GLY A 151 -11.17 -2.12 -12.24
C GLY A 151 -11.91 -0.79 -12.30
N THR A 152 -13.21 -0.82 -12.04
CA THR A 152 -14.09 0.35 -12.10
C THR A 152 -14.97 0.46 -10.85
N ASP A 153 -15.25 1.68 -10.42
CA ASP A 153 -16.25 1.93 -9.37
C ASP A 153 -17.69 1.62 -9.86
N ASN A 154 -18.68 1.81 -8.98
CA ASN A 154 -20.10 1.60 -9.29
C ASN A 154 -20.65 2.56 -10.36
N GLN A 155 -19.88 3.59 -10.74
CA GLN A 155 -20.22 4.59 -11.73
C GLN A 155 -19.46 4.36 -13.06
N GLY A 156 -18.59 3.35 -13.11
CA GLY A 156 -17.80 2.99 -14.28
C GLY A 156 -16.46 3.73 -14.40
N ASN A 157 -16.02 4.48 -13.38
CA ASN A 157 -14.73 5.17 -13.40
C ASN A 157 -13.59 4.22 -13.05
N GLU A 158 -12.47 4.29 -13.78
CA GLU A 158 -11.29 3.47 -13.49
C GLU A 158 -10.69 3.80 -12.12
N LEU A 159 -10.46 2.76 -11.32
CA LEU A 159 -9.81 2.86 -10.02
C LEU A 159 -8.30 2.73 -10.17
N TYR A 160 -7.55 3.61 -9.49
CA TYR A 160 -6.11 3.48 -9.43
C TYR A 160 -5.68 2.26 -8.61
N TYR A 161 -4.59 1.63 -9.05
CA TYR A 161 -3.93 0.56 -8.31
C TYR A 161 -3.10 1.13 -7.16
N SER A 162 -3.08 0.45 -6.02
CA SER A 162 -2.26 0.75 -4.85
C SER A 162 -1.49 -0.47 -4.38
N VAL A 163 -0.34 -0.27 -3.73
CA VAL A 163 0.56 -1.37 -3.31
C VAL A 163 0.76 -1.37 -1.80
N GLU A 164 0.58 -2.53 -1.18
CA GLU A 164 0.85 -2.76 0.24
C GLU A 164 2.34 -3.11 0.46
N TYR A 165 3.23 -2.12 0.35
CA TYR A 165 4.69 -2.32 0.40
C TYR A 165 5.18 -3.15 1.60
N ALA A 166 4.58 -2.99 2.78
CA ALA A 166 4.97 -3.74 3.98
C ALA A 166 4.79 -5.26 3.83
N THR A 167 3.87 -5.71 2.98
CA THR A 167 3.63 -7.14 2.73
C THR A 167 4.68 -7.78 1.82
N LEU A 168 5.56 -6.99 1.20
CA LEU A 168 6.69 -7.49 0.43
C LEU A 168 7.79 -8.07 1.33
N THR A 169 7.91 -7.62 2.58
CA THR A 169 8.93 -8.07 3.52
C THR A 169 9.00 -9.60 3.69
N PRO A 170 7.91 -10.35 3.97
CA PRO A 170 7.97 -11.81 4.04
C PRO A 170 8.39 -12.47 2.72
N VAL A 171 8.06 -11.88 1.57
CA VAL A 171 8.51 -12.36 0.26
C VAL A 171 10.03 -12.22 0.13
N LEU A 172 10.57 -11.07 0.51
CA LEU A 172 12.02 -10.83 0.49
C LEU A 172 12.76 -11.76 1.46
N VAL A 173 12.19 -12.04 2.65
CA VAL A 173 12.78 -12.97 3.62
C VAL A 173 12.93 -14.37 3.02
N GLU A 174 11.88 -14.91 2.40
CA GLU A 174 11.98 -16.24 1.79
C GLU A 174 12.85 -16.25 0.53
N ALA A 175 12.87 -15.15 -0.26
CA ALA A 175 13.78 -15.02 -1.40
C ALA A 175 15.26 -15.07 -0.97
N ILE A 176 15.61 -14.40 0.14
CA ILE A 176 16.97 -14.44 0.71
C ILE A 176 17.32 -15.85 1.21
N LYS A 177 16.39 -16.55 1.86
CA LYS A 177 16.61 -17.94 2.29
C LYS A 177 16.79 -18.88 1.10
N GLU A 178 16.01 -18.72 0.04
CA GLU A 178 16.16 -19.48 -1.20
C GLU A 178 17.52 -19.18 -1.86
N GLN A 179 17.93 -17.91 -1.91
CA GLN A 179 19.23 -17.50 -2.43
C GLN A 179 20.39 -18.08 -1.59
N GLN A 180 20.26 -18.11 -0.27
CA GLN A 180 21.27 -18.66 0.64
C GLN A 180 21.54 -20.15 0.35
N LYS A 181 20.49 -20.93 0.07
CA LYS A 181 20.64 -22.35 -0.33
C LYS A 181 21.42 -22.51 -1.64
N VAL A 182 21.22 -21.59 -2.59
CA VAL A 182 21.98 -21.59 -3.86
C VAL A 182 23.47 -21.32 -3.59
N ILE A 183 23.77 -20.36 -2.71
CA ILE A 183 25.16 -20.02 -2.33
C ILE A 183 25.84 -21.21 -1.64
N GLU A 184 25.17 -21.85 -0.69
CA GLU A 184 25.70 -23.03 0.00
C GLU A 184 26.02 -24.17 -0.98
N SER A 185 25.08 -24.48 -1.88
CA SER A 185 25.29 -25.50 -2.91
C SER A 185 26.44 -25.15 -3.87
N GLN A 186 26.60 -23.88 -4.22
CA GLN A 186 27.71 -23.42 -5.06
C GLN A 186 29.06 -23.55 -4.34
N ASN A 187 29.13 -23.22 -3.05
CA ASN A 187 30.35 -23.35 -2.25
C ASN A 187 30.78 -24.81 -2.09
N GLU A 188 29.84 -25.72 -1.81
CA GLU A 188 30.13 -27.17 -1.77
C GLU A 188 30.73 -27.67 -3.08
N LYS A 189 30.17 -27.21 -4.22
CA LYS A 189 30.71 -27.56 -5.54
C LYS A 189 32.11 -27.01 -5.76
N ILE A 190 32.39 -25.78 -5.33
CA ILE A 190 33.72 -25.17 -5.42
C ILE A 190 34.72 -25.99 -4.60
N GLU A 191 34.41 -26.35 -3.35
CA GLU A 191 35.29 -27.16 -2.52
C GLU A 191 35.59 -28.53 -3.14
N MET A 192 34.59 -29.18 -3.75
CA MET A 192 34.79 -30.45 -4.45
C MET A 192 35.73 -30.28 -5.64
N LEU A 193 35.56 -29.22 -6.45
CA LEU A 193 36.41 -28.92 -7.60
C LEU A 193 37.85 -28.61 -7.17
N GLU A 194 38.05 -27.86 -6.09
CA GLU A 194 39.38 -27.55 -5.54
C GLU A 194 40.10 -28.82 -5.07
N LYS A 195 39.38 -29.73 -4.39
CA LYS A 195 39.92 -31.05 -3.99
C LYS A 195 40.31 -31.88 -5.20
N MET A 196 39.47 -31.93 -6.24
CA MET A 196 39.77 -32.65 -7.48
C MET A 196 40.99 -32.07 -8.21
N ASN A 197 41.09 -30.75 -8.33
CA ASN A 197 42.23 -30.08 -8.94
C ASN A 197 43.53 -30.37 -8.17
N THR A 198 43.50 -30.31 -6.85
CA THR A 198 44.66 -30.63 -6.00
C THR A 198 45.14 -32.08 -6.23
N GLU A 199 44.22 -33.02 -6.32
CA GLU A 199 44.54 -34.43 -6.58
C GLU A 199 45.11 -34.65 -7.99
N ILE A 200 44.58 -33.95 -9.00
CA ILE A 200 45.11 -33.98 -10.38
C ILE A 200 46.55 -33.44 -10.42
N LEU A 201 46.82 -32.30 -9.78
CA LEU A 201 48.16 -31.71 -9.73
C LEU A 201 49.17 -32.68 -9.09
N LYS A 202 48.82 -33.30 -7.97
CA LYS A 202 49.66 -34.34 -7.33
C LYS A 202 49.95 -35.53 -8.25
N ARG A 203 49.01 -35.91 -9.12
CA ARG A 203 49.21 -37.00 -10.09
C ARG A 203 50.11 -36.57 -11.24
N LEU A 204 49.97 -35.34 -11.72
CA LEU A 204 50.82 -34.77 -12.76
C LEU A 204 52.28 -34.69 -12.29
N GLU A 205 52.53 -34.15 -11.10
CA GLU A 205 53.88 -34.10 -10.50
C GLU A 205 54.54 -35.49 -10.42
N LYS A 206 53.78 -36.52 -10.02
CA LYS A 206 54.27 -37.91 -9.97
C LYS A 206 54.61 -38.49 -11.33
N LEU A 207 53.97 -38.03 -12.40
CA LEU A 207 54.24 -38.48 -13.76
C LEU A 207 55.44 -37.74 -14.36
N GLU A 208 55.62 -36.46 -14.06
CA GLU A 208 56.75 -35.65 -14.53
C GLU A 208 58.09 -36.04 -13.88
N LEU A 209 58.06 -36.69 -12.71
CA LEU A 209 59.25 -37.20 -12.01
C LEU A 209 59.71 -38.60 -12.48
N LYS A 210 59.04 -39.20 -13.47
CA LYS A 210 59.41 -40.48 -14.09
C LYS A 210 60.02 -40.27 -15.47
#